data_AF-F0QWF4-F1
#
_entry.id   AF-F0QWF4-F1
#
_cell.length_a   1.000
_cell.length_b   1.000
_cell.length_c   1.000
_cell.angle_alpha   90.00
_cell.angle_beta   90.00
_cell.angle_gamma   90.00
#
_symmetry.space_group_name_H-M   'P 1'
#
loop_
_entity.id
_entity.type
_entity.pdbx_description
1 polymer ?
#
loop_
_entity_poly.entity_id
_entity_poly.type
_entity_poly.pdbx_seq_one_letter_code
_entity_poly.pdbx_strand_id
1 'polypeptide(L)'
;MSIKWRLENVIRNIAKIIRGINVFGSGIEPNIEVDWRSVYLVDLLNALSKNLYQIVIAIDETQILRMLKGFGKVDLTQILTYTYDNLSNVKVILTGSEVGLLHGFLGLENPKSPLYGRFIEELTITPFNRDASVQFLITGFRQYGIEVTMSEILDAVDKLDGIVGWLTYYGKY
;
A
#
# COMPACT_ATOMS: atom_id res chain seq x y z
N MET A 1 -24.45 -14.89 -7.19
CA MET A 1 -24.86 -14.32 -8.49
C MET A 1 -23.93 -13.16 -8.83
N SER A 2 -23.17 -13.27 -9.94
CA SER A 2 -22.48 -12.20 -10.68
C SER A 2 -21.44 -11.26 -10.01
N ILE A 3 -20.39 -11.82 -9.38
CA ILE A 3 -19.14 -11.06 -9.12
C ILE A 3 -18.03 -11.45 -10.11
N LYS A 4 -17.93 -12.73 -10.47
CA LYS A 4 -16.93 -13.25 -11.43
C LYS A 4 -17.02 -12.54 -12.80
N TRP A 5 -18.24 -12.30 -13.29
CA TRP A 5 -18.50 -11.65 -14.58
C TRP A 5 -18.16 -10.15 -14.66
N ARG A 6 -18.07 -9.42 -13.53
CA ARG A 6 -17.71 -7.98 -13.53
C ARG A 6 -16.20 -7.78 -13.76
N LEU A 7 -15.36 -8.56 -13.09
CA LEU A 7 -13.90 -8.41 -13.20
C LEU A 7 -13.36 -8.93 -14.53
N GLU A 8 -13.87 -10.05 -15.03
CA GLU A 8 -13.43 -10.61 -16.31
C GLU A 8 -13.64 -9.63 -17.48
N ASN A 9 -14.80 -8.96 -17.54
CA ASN A 9 -15.08 -7.97 -18.57
C ASN A 9 -14.18 -6.72 -18.45
N VAL A 10 -13.93 -6.26 -17.22
CA VAL A 10 -13.01 -5.14 -16.97
C VAL A 10 -11.59 -5.49 -17.42
N ILE A 11 -11.09 -6.67 -17.05
CA ILE A 11 -9.78 -7.16 -17.44
C ILE A 11 -9.66 -7.27 -18.96
N ARG A 12 -10.66 -7.86 -19.62
CA ARG A 12 -10.71 -7.96 -21.09
C ARG A 12 -10.74 -6.59 -21.76
N ASN A 13 -11.46 -5.62 -21.20
CA ASN A 13 -11.52 -4.26 -21.73
C ASN A 13 -10.19 -3.53 -21.57
N ILE A 14 -9.55 -3.64 -20.40
CA ILE A 14 -8.24 -3.04 -20.12
C ILE A 14 -7.18 -3.63 -21.06
N ALA A 15 -7.16 -4.95 -21.22
CA ALA A 15 -6.20 -5.63 -22.08
C ALA A 15 -6.35 -5.27 -23.56
N LYS A 16 -7.56 -4.96 -24.05
CA LYS A 16 -7.78 -4.46 -25.41
C LYS A 16 -7.22 -3.05 -25.65
N ILE A 17 -7.09 -2.25 -24.60
CA ILE A 17 -6.70 -0.84 -24.69
C ILE A 17 -5.18 -0.67 -24.59
N ILE A 18 -4.52 -1.52 -23.79
CA ILE A 18 -3.09 -1.40 -23.49
C ILE A 18 -2.26 -2.21 -24.49
N ARG A 19 -1.36 -1.55 -25.21
CA ARG A 19 -0.40 -2.22 -26.08
C ARG A 19 0.50 -3.14 -25.26
N GLY A 20 0.66 -4.39 -25.72
CA GLY A 20 1.47 -5.40 -25.03
C GLY A 20 0.68 -6.30 -24.07
N ILE A 21 -0.62 -6.08 -23.85
CA ILE A 21 -1.46 -7.05 -23.13
C ILE A 21 -2.27 -7.84 -24.16
N ASN A 22 -2.00 -9.14 -24.26
CA ASN A 22 -2.73 -10.06 -25.14
C ASN A 22 -3.67 -10.92 -24.30
N VAL A 23 -4.94 -11.00 -24.71
CA VAL A 23 -5.91 -11.93 -24.11
C VAL A 23 -6.18 -13.06 -25.10
N PHE A 24 -5.84 -14.26 -24.70
CA PHE A 24 -6.12 -15.48 -25.45
C PHE A 24 -7.31 -16.22 -24.84
N GLY A 25 -8.16 -16.77 -25.70
CA GLY A 25 -9.32 -17.56 -25.30
C GLY A 25 -10.62 -16.77 -25.13
N SER A 26 -11.70 -17.31 -25.71
CA SER A 26 -13.07 -16.78 -25.66
C SER A 26 -13.91 -17.35 -24.50
N GLY A 27 -13.31 -18.14 -23.60
CA GLY A 27 -13.99 -18.85 -22.51
C GLY A 27 -13.95 -18.19 -21.12
N ILE A 28 -14.41 -18.94 -20.11
CA ILE A 28 -14.56 -18.53 -18.70
C ILE A 28 -13.22 -18.24 -18.00
N GLU A 29 -12.11 -18.73 -18.56
CA GLU A 29 -10.75 -18.49 -18.04
C GLU A 29 -9.87 -17.90 -19.15
N PRO A 30 -9.86 -16.56 -19.32
CA PRO A 30 -8.94 -15.91 -20.26
C PRO A 30 -7.49 -16.08 -19.81
N ASN A 31 -6.61 -16.45 -20.74
CA ASN A 31 -5.17 -16.37 -20.53
C ASN A 31 -4.70 -14.96 -20.90
N ILE A 32 -4.00 -14.30 -19.99
CA ILE A 32 -3.48 -12.95 -20.18
C ILE A 32 -1.97 -13.05 -20.28
N GLU A 33 -1.43 -12.64 -21.42
CA GLU A 33 0.00 -12.48 -21.62
C GLU A 33 0.33 -10.99 -21.62
N VAL A 34 1.38 -10.61 -20.89
CA VAL A 34 1.81 -9.22 -20.78
C VAL A 34 3.25 -9.10 -21.26
N ASP A 35 3.45 -8.37 -22.35
CA ASP A 35 4.74 -7.88 -22.78
C ASP A 35 5.14 -6.66 -21.94
N TRP A 36 5.83 -6.93 -20.84
CA TRP A 36 6.31 -5.93 -19.90
C TRP A 36 7.26 -4.89 -20.50
N ARG A 37 7.79 -5.10 -21.71
CA ARG A 37 8.63 -4.11 -22.41
C ARG A 37 7.80 -3.05 -23.13
N SER A 38 6.53 -3.34 -23.37
CA SER A 38 5.63 -2.51 -24.17
C SER A 38 4.52 -1.85 -23.33
N VAL A 39 4.34 -2.27 -22.07
CA VAL A 39 3.33 -1.73 -21.16
C VAL A 39 3.92 -0.63 -20.28
N TYR A 40 3.44 0.60 -20.45
CA TYR A 40 3.74 1.69 -19.53
C TYR A 40 2.73 1.70 -18.37
N LEU A 41 3.24 1.87 -17.15
CA LEU A 41 2.41 1.92 -15.94
C LEU A 41 1.35 3.03 -16.02
N VAL A 42 1.65 4.16 -16.66
CA VAL A 42 0.69 5.26 -16.88
C VAL A 42 -0.49 4.82 -17.76
N ASP A 43 -0.26 4.02 -18.81
CA ASP A 43 -1.33 3.52 -19.67
C ASP A 43 -2.24 2.55 -18.92
N LEU A 44 -1.63 1.71 -18.07
CA LEU A 44 -2.36 0.81 -17.19
C LEU A 44 -3.25 1.57 -16.19
N LEU A 45 -2.71 2.59 -15.53
CA LEU A 45 -3.46 3.43 -14.60
C LEU A 45 -4.61 4.17 -15.29
N ASN A 46 -4.39 4.69 -16.49
CA ASN A 46 -5.42 5.30 -17.31
C ASN A 46 -6.54 4.32 -17.69
N ALA A 47 -6.18 3.12 -18.13
CA ALA A 47 -7.16 2.10 -18.51
C ALA A 47 -7.98 1.65 -17.30
N LEU A 48 -7.32 1.41 -16.15
CA LEU A 48 -8.00 1.09 -14.89
C LEU A 48 -8.94 2.23 -14.50
N SER A 49 -8.45 3.47 -14.45
CA SER A 49 -9.20 4.67 -14.06
C SER A 49 -10.46 4.86 -14.92
N LYS A 50 -10.41 4.58 -16.23
CA LYS A 50 -11.58 4.68 -17.12
C LYS A 50 -12.63 3.58 -16.91
N ASN A 51 -12.23 2.41 -16.43
CA ASN A 51 -13.10 1.23 -16.36
C ASN A 51 -13.60 0.92 -14.93
N LEU A 52 -13.01 1.55 -13.91
CA LEU A 52 -13.33 1.33 -12.50
C LEU A 52 -13.83 2.61 -11.84
N TYR A 53 -14.78 2.47 -10.92
CA TYR A 53 -15.33 3.63 -10.20
C TYR A 53 -14.32 4.25 -9.25
N GLN A 54 -13.54 3.42 -8.54
CA GLN A 54 -12.51 3.86 -7.60
C GLN A 54 -11.39 2.81 -7.54
N ILE A 55 -10.15 3.28 -7.45
CA ILE A 55 -8.96 2.44 -7.36
C ILE A 55 -8.14 2.92 -6.17
N VAL A 56 -7.69 1.97 -5.35
CA VAL A 56 -6.73 2.23 -4.27
C VAL A 56 -5.47 1.42 -4.57
N ILE A 57 -4.34 2.10 -4.61
CA ILE A 57 -3.02 1.50 -4.79
C ILE A 57 -2.27 1.70 -3.47
N ALA A 58 -2.04 0.61 -2.75
CA ALA A 58 -1.24 0.64 -1.53
C ALA A 58 0.16 0.08 -1.83
N ILE A 59 1.19 0.85 -1.52
CA ILE A 59 2.59 0.46 -1.68
C ILE A 59 3.24 0.43 -0.31
N ASP A 60 3.62 -0.77 0.12
CA ASP A 60 4.28 -0.97 1.39
C ASP A 60 5.79 -0.70 1.30
N GLU A 61 6.38 -0.13 2.35
CA GLU A 61 7.81 0.24 2.44
C GLU A 61 8.31 0.98 1.19
N THR A 62 7.55 1.99 0.78
CA THR A 62 7.73 2.73 -0.47
C THR A 62 9.14 3.31 -0.61
N GLN A 63 9.79 3.62 0.50
CA GLN A 63 11.14 4.17 0.51
C GLN A 63 12.17 3.24 -0.15
N ILE A 64 11.96 1.92 -0.20
CA ILE A 64 12.82 0.96 -0.89
C ILE A 64 12.89 1.27 -2.40
N LEU A 65 11.79 1.79 -2.97
CA LEU A 65 11.69 2.13 -4.39
C LEU A 65 12.61 3.28 -4.80
N ARG A 66 13.24 4.00 -3.85
CA ARG A 66 14.30 4.96 -4.15
C ARG A 66 15.46 4.33 -4.94
N MET A 67 15.73 3.04 -4.73
CA MET A 67 16.81 2.32 -5.41
C MET A 67 16.57 2.20 -6.92
N LEU A 68 15.33 2.45 -7.37
CA LEU A 68 14.97 2.46 -8.78
C LEU A 68 15.24 3.82 -9.46
N LYS A 69 15.46 4.91 -8.68
CA LYS A 69 15.82 6.23 -9.24
C LYS A 69 17.27 6.22 -9.76
N GLY A 70 17.48 6.79 -10.94
CA GLY A 70 18.82 7.14 -11.46
C GLY A 70 19.49 6.14 -12.43
N PHE A 71 18.99 4.90 -12.56
CA PHE A 71 19.58 3.88 -13.46
C PHE A 71 18.93 3.84 -14.87
N GLY A 72 18.46 4.97 -15.40
CA GLY A 72 17.66 4.99 -16.65
C GLY A 72 16.30 4.30 -16.52
N LYS A 73 15.83 4.08 -15.29
CA LYS A 73 14.57 3.42 -14.94
C LYS A 73 13.52 4.44 -14.50
N VAL A 74 12.27 4.00 -14.64
CA VAL A 74 11.01 4.68 -14.32
C VAL A 74 11.12 5.58 -13.08
N ASP A 75 10.89 6.88 -13.27
CA ASP A 75 10.74 7.82 -12.16
C ASP A 75 9.33 7.68 -11.57
N LEU A 76 9.21 6.86 -10.52
CA LEU A 76 7.94 6.65 -9.85
C LEU A 76 7.35 7.97 -9.31
N THR A 77 8.17 8.95 -8.96
CA THR A 77 7.64 10.25 -8.50
C THR A 77 6.93 11.02 -9.62
N GLN A 78 7.33 10.85 -10.88
CA GLN A 78 6.59 11.38 -12.02
C GLN A 78 5.26 10.65 -12.24
N ILE A 79 5.23 9.33 -12.05
CA ILE A 79 3.99 8.55 -12.16
C ILE A 79 3.00 8.92 -11.06
N LEU A 80 3.48 9.06 -9.82
CA LEU A 80 2.66 9.53 -8.69
C LEU A 80 2.11 10.93 -8.96
N THR A 81 2.94 11.82 -9.51
CA THR A 81 2.52 13.17 -9.91
C THR A 81 1.44 13.13 -10.99
N TYR A 82 1.65 12.36 -12.05
CA TYR A 82 0.65 12.19 -13.11
C TYR A 82 -0.66 11.64 -12.55
N THR A 83 -0.59 10.64 -11.67
CA THR A 83 -1.76 10.02 -11.04
C THR A 83 -2.53 11.04 -10.20
N TYR A 84 -1.81 11.82 -9.38
CA TYR A 84 -2.38 12.88 -8.56
C TYR A 84 -3.10 13.94 -9.40
N ASP A 85 -2.47 14.39 -10.48
CA ASP A 85 -2.97 15.51 -11.28
C ASP A 85 -4.11 15.10 -12.24
N ASN A 86 -4.13 13.84 -12.70
CA ASN A 86 -4.99 13.43 -13.82
C ASN A 86 -6.04 12.36 -13.47
N LEU A 87 -5.83 11.56 -12.41
CA LEU A 87 -6.63 10.37 -12.14
C LEU A 87 -7.41 10.52 -10.81
N SER A 88 -8.49 11.31 -10.84
CA SER A 88 -9.26 11.69 -9.64
C SER A 88 -9.88 10.52 -8.86
N ASN A 89 -10.10 9.38 -9.52
CA ASN A 89 -10.62 8.16 -8.91
C ASN A 89 -9.54 7.17 -8.47
N VAL A 90 -8.26 7.50 -8.63
CA VAL A 90 -7.13 6.72 -8.15
C VAL A 90 -6.59 7.35 -6.87
N LYS A 91 -6.57 6.58 -5.79
CA LYS A 91 -5.93 6.95 -4.52
C LYS A 91 -4.69 6.11 -4.32
N VAL A 92 -3.60 6.76 -3.95
CA VAL A 92 -2.34 6.09 -3.65
C VAL A 92 -2.05 6.23 -2.17
N ILE A 93 -1.83 5.10 -1.50
CA ILE A 93 -1.42 5.01 -0.10
C ILE A 93 0.02 4.51 -0.10
N LEU A 94 0.91 5.27 0.52
CA LEU A 94 2.32 4.93 0.64
C LEU A 94 2.61 4.74 2.13
N THR A 95 3.21 3.61 2.49
CA THR A 95 3.73 3.40 3.84
C THR A 95 5.25 3.49 3.84
N GLY A 96 5.83 3.71 5.01
CA GLY A 96 7.26 3.58 5.22
C GLY A 96 7.61 3.64 6.69
N SER A 97 8.37 2.65 7.15
CA SER A 97 8.92 2.63 8.51
C SER A 97 10.03 3.68 8.70
N GLU A 98 10.69 4.08 7.61
CA GLU A 98 11.75 5.10 7.61
C GLU A 98 11.22 6.42 7.02
N VAL A 99 10.51 7.21 7.84
CA VAL A 99 9.79 8.43 7.41
C VAL A 99 10.68 9.43 6.67
N GLY A 100 11.85 9.78 7.21
CA GLY A 100 12.75 10.74 6.57
C GLY A 100 13.26 10.26 5.21
N LEU A 101 13.43 8.95 5.07
CA LEU A 101 13.80 8.31 3.82
C LEU A 101 12.65 8.28 2.81
N LEU A 102 11.41 8.09 3.26
CA LEU A 102 10.22 8.20 2.41
C LEU A 102 10.04 9.65 1.92
N HIS A 103 10.12 10.63 2.81
CA HIS A 103 10.06 12.05 2.50
C HIS A 103 11.14 12.46 1.50
N GLY A 104 12.37 12.01 1.70
CA GLY A 104 13.48 12.23 0.76
C GLY A 104 13.27 11.58 -0.61
N PHE A 105 12.69 10.38 -0.66
CA PHE A 105 12.33 9.72 -1.91
C PHE A 105 11.28 10.50 -2.72
N LEU A 106 10.22 10.97 -2.04
CA LEU A 106 9.15 11.78 -2.61
C LEU A 106 9.61 13.20 -2.95
N GLY A 107 10.66 13.69 -2.27
CA GLY A 107 11.23 15.01 -2.48
C GLY A 107 10.27 16.13 -2.09
N LEU A 108 9.48 15.95 -1.02
CA LEU A 108 8.42 16.89 -0.63
C LEU A 108 8.93 18.29 -0.29
N GLU A 109 10.18 18.39 0.16
CA GLU A 109 10.83 19.67 0.49
C GLU A 109 11.74 20.20 -0.64
N ASN A 110 11.87 19.48 -1.76
CA ASN A 110 12.75 19.86 -2.87
C ASN A 110 11.96 20.56 -3.98
N PRO A 111 12.17 21.86 -4.26
CA PRO A 111 11.45 22.60 -5.31
C PRO A 111 11.57 22.03 -6.73
N LYS A 112 12.60 21.20 -6.98
CA LYS A 112 12.80 20.51 -8.26
C LYS A 112 12.07 19.16 -8.34
N SER A 113 11.48 18.68 -7.23
CA SER A 113 10.76 17.41 -7.21
C SER A 113 9.40 17.55 -7.90
N PRO A 114 8.98 16.56 -8.71
CA PRO A 114 7.65 16.54 -9.31
C PRO A 114 6.52 16.67 -8.31
N LEU A 115 6.66 16.12 -7.10
CA LEU A 115 5.64 16.14 -6.05
C LEU A 115 5.70 17.39 -5.15
N TYR A 116 6.66 18.29 -5.36
CA TYR A 116 6.79 19.49 -4.54
C TYR A 116 5.52 20.35 -4.57
N GLY A 117 5.12 20.84 -3.40
CA GLY A 117 3.96 21.72 -3.24
C GLY A 117 2.59 21.04 -3.40
N ARG A 118 2.53 19.74 -3.70
CA ARG A 118 1.26 18.98 -3.73
C ARG A 118 0.88 18.56 -2.32
N PHE A 119 -0.39 18.72 -1.99
CA PHE A 119 -0.92 18.33 -0.69
C PHE A 119 -0.97 16.80 -0.59
N ILE A 120 -0.33 16.27 0.45
CA ILE A 120 -0.33 14.85 0.81
C ILE A 120 -0.85 14.75 2.24
N GLU A 121 -1.81 13.86 2.46
CA GLU A 121 -2.28 13.53 3.80
C GLU A 121 -1.31 12.54 4.44
N GLU A 122 -0.71 12.93 5.57
CA GLU A 122 0.22 12.10 6.32
C GLU A 122 -0.47 11.58 7.58
N LEU A 123 -0.50 10.26 7.72
CA LEU A 123 -1.01 9.56 8.91
C LEU A 123 0.17 8.91 9.63
N THR A 124 0.53 9.44 10.79
CA THR A 124 1.57 8.86 11.64
C THR A 124 0.97 7.83 12.60
N ILE A 125 1.44 6.58 12.51
CA ILE A 125 1.09 5.52 13.47
C ILE A 125 2.14 5.55 14.59
N THR A 126 1.71 5.84 15.82
CA THR A 126 2.56 5.82 17.00
C THR A 126 2.44 4.50 17.75
N PRO A 127 3.42 4.15 18.61
CA PRO A 127 3.25 3.08 19.59
C PRO A 127 1.98 3.28 20.42
N PHE A 128 1.46 2.18 20.97
CA PHE A 128 0.36 2.26 21.92
C PHE A 128 0.79 3.01 23.17
N ASN A 129 -0.11 3.83 23.72
CA ASN A 129 0.10 4.33 25.06
C ASN A 129 -0.02 3.17 26.09
N ARG A 130 0.37 3.44 27.34
CA ARG A 130 0.38 2.44 28.40
C ARG A 130 -0.97 1.72 28.54
N ASP A 131 -2.06 2.49 28.60
CA ASP A 131 -3.40 1.93 28.80
C ASP A 131 -3.85 1.07 27.61
N ALA A 132 -3.59 1.51 26.38
CA ALA A 132 -3.87 0.75 25.16
C ALA A 132 -3.06 -0.55 25.13
N SER A 133 -1.80 -0.53 25.58
CA SER A 133 -0.94 -1.70 25.67
C SER A 133 -1.46 -2.72 26.68
N VAL A 134 -1.90 -2.26 27.85
CA VAL A 134 -2.53 -3.09 28.88
C VAL A 134 -3.81 -3.72 28.33
N GLN A 135 -4.70 -2.92 27.73
CA GLN A 135 -5.95 -3.42 27.16
C GLN A 135 -5.71 -4.39 25.99
N PHE A 136 -4.69 -4.15 25.18
CA PHE A 136 -4.28 -5.03 24.09
C PHE A 136 -3.91 -6.42 24.61
N LEU A 137 -3.04 -6.50 25.63
CA LEU A 137 -2.63 -7.77 26.23
C LEU A 137 -3.78 -8.48 26.96
N ILE A 138 -4.56 -7.77 27.80
CA ILE A 138 -5.73 -8.34 28.49
C ILE A 138 -6.71 -8.94 27.49
N THR A 139 -7.03 -8.18 26.43
CA THR A 139 -7.97 -8.62 25.40
C THR A 139 -7.43 -9.84 24.66
N GLY A 140 -6.13 -9.84 24.32
CA GLY A 140 -5.46 -10.98 23.69
C GLY A 140 -5.52 -12.24 24.54
N PHE A 141 -5.08 -12.21 25.79
CA PHE A 141 -5.10 -13.40 26.67
C PHE A 141 -6.51 -13.93 26.92
N ARG A 142 -7.48 -13.02 27.09
CA ARG A 142 -8.88 -13.39 27.28
C ARG A 142 -9.47 -14.14 26.08
N GLN A 143 -9.06 -13.81 24.85
CA GLN A 143 -9.51 -14.53 23.65
C GLN A 143 -9.06 -16.00 23.63
N TYR A 144 -7.97 -16.33 24.32
CA TYR A 144 -7.45 -17.70 24.45
C TYR A 144 -7.82 -18.36 25.79
N GLY A 145 -8.61 -17.69 26.64
CA GLY A 145 -8.99 -18.21 27.96
C GLY A 145 -7.82 -18.32 28.94
N ILE A 146 -6.74 -17.57 28.71
CA ILE A 146 -5.56 -17.55 29.59
C ILE A 146 -5.77 -16.49 30.67
N GLU A 147 -5.61 -16.87 31.93
CA GLU A 147 -5.60 -15.94 33.05
C GLU A 147 -4.17 -15.46 33.32
N VAL A 148 -3.96 -14.15 33.22
CA VAL A 148 -2.66 -13.50 33.50
C VAL A 148 -2.87 -12.45 34.58
N THR A 149 -1.94 -12.36 35.52
CA THR A 149 -2.05 -11.38 36.61
C THR A 149 -1.82 -9.96 36.10
N MET A 150 -2.51 -8.98 36.69
CA MET A 150 -2.28 -7.57 36.32
C MET A 150 -0.84 -7.12 36.55
N SER A 151 -0.14 -7.68 37.54
CA SER A 151 1.27 -7.38 37.79
C SER A 151 2.16 -7.82 36.62
N GLU A 152 1.89 -8.99 36.05
CA GLU A 152 2.64 -9.51 34.89
C GLU A 152 2.37 -8.68 33.63
N ILE A 153 1.12 -8.29 33.40
CA ILE A 153 0.75 -7.42 32.26
C ILE A 153 1.45 -6.06 32.36
N LEU A 154 1.45 -5.45 33.55
CA LEU A 154 2.09 -4.16 33.76
C LEU A 154 3.61 -4.25 33.56
N ASP A 155 4.26 -5.29 34.08
CA ASP A 155 5.70 -5.52 33.89
C ASP A 155 6.05 -5.75 32.41
N ALA A 156 5.22 -6.48 31.66
CA ALA A 156 5.39 -6.64 30.23
C ALA A 156 5.23 -5.31 29.48
N VAL A 157 4.19 -4.52 29.77
CA VAL A 157 3.99 -3.20 29.14
C VAL A 157 5.15 -2.26 29.43
N ASP A 158 5.66 -2.23 30.66
CA ASP A 158 6.80 -1.41 31.06
C ASP A 158 8.09 -1.76 30.31
N LYS A 159 8.26 -3.04 29.96
CA LYS A 159 9.44 -3.51 29.21
C LYS A 159 9.32 -3.36 27.70
N LEU A 160 8.09 -3.42 27.17
CA LEU A 160 7.83 -3.49 25.72
C LEU A 160 7.41 -2.14 25.10
N ASP A 161 7.19 -1.12 25.94
CA ASP A 161 7.04 0.30 25.60
C ASP A 161 6.02 0.58 24.48
N GLY A 162 4.90 -0.15 24.51
CA GLY A 162 3.79 0.06 23.58
C GLY A 162 4.04 -0.36 22.13
N ILE A 163 5.19 -0.96 21.84
CA ILE A 163 5.49 -1.47 20.50
C ILE A 163 4.64 -2.71 20.24
N VAL A 164 3.62 -2.55 19.40
CA VAL A 164 2.61 -3.59 19.11
C VAL A 164 3.23 -4.90 18.67
N GLY A 165 4.29 -4.86 17.88
CA GLY A 165 5.02 -6.07 17.44
C GLY A 165 5.58 -6.88 18.62
N TRP A 166 6.18 -6.21 19.61
CA TRP A 166 6.71 -6.87 20.79
C TRP A 166 5.60 -7.35 21.74
N LEU A 167 4.55 -6.55 21.95
CA LEU A 167 3.38 -6.96 22.73
C LEU A 167 2.72 -8.21 22.14
N THR A 168 2.59 -8.25 20.81
CA THR A 168 2.05 -9.40 20.08
C THR A 168 2.96 -10.63 20.23
N TYR A 169 4.27 -10.43 20.11
CA TYR A 169 5.24 -11.52 20.30
C TYR A 169 5.21 -12.09 21.72
N TYR A 170 5.07 -11.24 22.74
CA TYR A 170 4.93 -11.66 24.13
C TYR A 170 3.62 -12.41 24.38
N GLY A 171 2.50 -11.91 23.86
CA GLY A 171 1.20 -12.56 23.98
C GLY A 171 1.03 -13.84 23.16
N LYS A 172 2.02 -14.17 22.31
CA LYS A 172 2.04 -15.41 21.51
C LYS A 172 2.37 -16.59 22.42
N TYR A 173 1.33 -17.23 22.93
CA TYR A 173 1.39 -18.50 23.66
C TYR A 173 1.33 -19.71 22.72
#